data_AF-A0A2N7YT66-F1
#
_entry.id   AF-A0A2N7YT66-F1
#
_cell.length_a   1.000
_cell.length_b   1.000
_cell.length_c   1.000
_cell.angle_alpha   90.00
_cell.angle_beta   90.00
_cell.angle_gamma   90.00
#
_symmetry.space_group_name_H-M   'P 1'
#
loop_
_entity.id
_entity.type
_entity.pdbx_description
1 polymer ?
#
loop_
_entity_poly.entity_id
_entity_poly.type
_entity_poly.pdbx_seq_one_letter_code
_entity_poly.pdbx_strand_id
1 'polypeptide(L)' 'ALAWTESVTLIAETHAPDDVYEQVRTQFSDAETVNLTALIGAINAWNRLAIAFRAVHPVKVKASVA' A
#
# COMPACT_ATOMS: atom_id res chain seq x y z
N ALA A 1 -9.87 -6.15 -2.23
CA ALA A 1 -8.46 -5.81 -1.94
C ALA A 1 -8.17 -4.33 -2.18
N LEU A 2 -8.29 -3.82 -3.42
CA LEU A 2 -7.87 -2.45 -3.77
C LEU A 2 -8.61 -1.34 -2.99
N ALA A 3 -9.92 -1.43 -2.83
CA ALA A 3 -10.70 -0.45 -2.04
C ALA A 3 -10.21 -0.36 -0.58
N TRP A 4 -9.91 -1.52 0.04
CA TRP A 4 -9.32 -1.57 1.38
C TRP A 4 -7.91 -0.94 1.41
N THR A 5 -7.09 -1.21 0.40
CA THR A 5 -5.77 -0.58 0.25
C THR A 5 -5.85 0.94 0.18
N GLU A 6 -6.78 1.48 -0.62
CA GLU A 6 -6.99 2.92 -0.75
C GLU A 6 -7.45 3.53 0.58
N SER A 7 -8.44 2.92 1.23
CA SER A 7 -8.95 3.40 2.50
C SER A 7 -7.87 3.40 3.59
N VAL A 8 -7.14 2.31 3.77
CA VAL A 8 -6.08 2.22 4.79
C VAL A 8 -4.89 3.13 4.46
N THR A 9 -4.59 3.36 3.18
CA THR A 9 -3.53 4.31 2.77
C THR A 9 -3.89 5.75 3.13
N LEU A 10 -5.16 6.12 2.96
CA LEU A 10 -5.72 7.45 3.28
C LEU A 10 -6.49 7.43 4.61
N ILE A 11 -6.06 6.63 5.59
CA ILE A 11 -6.85 6.38 6.80
C ILE A 11 -7.15 7.63 7.63
N ALA A 12 -6.29 8.66 7.55
CA ALA A 12 -6.51 9.95 8.21
C ALA A 12 -7.72 10.73 7.63
N GLU A 13 -8.12 10.41 6.40
CA GLU A 13 -9.26 11.02 5.71
C GLU A 13 -10.45 10.06 5.71
N THR A 14 -10.22 8.79 5.35
CA THR A 14 -11.30 7.82 5.15
C THR A 14 -11.80 7.16 6.43
N HIS A 15 -10.98 7.11 7.48
CA HIS A 15 -11.28 6.45 8.75
C HIS A 15 -11.61 4.94 8.65
N ALA A 16 -11.31 4.29 7.52
CA ALA A 16 -11.58 2.87 7.28
C ALA A 16 -13.07 2.49 7.51
N PRO A 17 -13.99 2.94 6.65
CA PRO A 17 -15.41 2.81 6.89
C PRO A 17 -15.87 1.34 6.84
N ASP A 18 -16.91 1.04 7.61
CA ASP A 18 -17.40 -0.33 7.85
C ASP A 18 -17.80 -1.04 6.54
N ASP A 19 -18.40 -0.33 5.59
CA ASP A 19 -18.82 -0.90 4.30
C ASP A 19 -17.64 -1.42 3.47
N VAL A 20 -16.49 -0.73 3.49
CA VAL A 20 -15.26 -1.17 2.82
C VAL A 20 -14.61 -2.32 3.59
N TYR A 21 -14.67 -2.31 4.92
CA TYR A 21 -14.18 -3.42 5.75
C TYR A 21 -15.01 -4.70 5.51
N GLU A 22 -16.33 -4.59 5.47
CA GLU A 22 -17.22 -5.70 5.15
C GLU A 22 -16.93 -6.25 3.75
N GLN A 23 -16.77 -5.38 2.75
CA GLN A 23 -16.42 -5.79 1.38
C GLN A 23 -15.13 -6.61 1.34
N VAL A 24 -14.07 -6.22 2.05
CA VAL A 24 -12.82 -7.01 2.04
C VAL A 24 -13.00 -8.36 2.74
N ARG A 25 -13.77 -8.43 3.82
CA ARG A 25 -14.07 -9.68 4.53
C ARG A 25 -14.94 -10.66 3.74
N THR A 26 -15.67 -10.20 2.72
CA THR A 26 -16.36 -11.14 1.79
C THR A 26 -15.39 -11.89 0.86
N GLN A 27 -14.17 -11.37 0.68
CA GLN A 27 -13.20 -11.89 -0.30
C GLN A 27 -12.00 -12.56 0.37
N PHE A 28 -11.71 -12.23 1.62
CA PHE A 28 -10.55 -12.68 2.38
C PHE A 28 -10.98 -13.21 3.73
N SER A 29 -10.33 -14.28 4.20
CA SER A 29 -10.44 -14.69 5.60
C SER A 29 -9.92 -13.60 6.54
N ASP A 30 -10.22 -13.74 7.84
CA ASP A 30 -9.72 -12.80 8.85
C ASP A 30 -8.18 -12.76 8.86
N ALA A 31 -7.52 -13.92 8.74
CA ALA A 31 -6.06 -14.01 8.67
C ALA A 31 -5.49 -13.33 7.41
N GLU A 32 -6.11 -13.53 6.25
CA GLU A 32 -5.70 -12.85 5.02
C GLU A 32 -5.95 -11.35 5.07
N THR A 33 -7.01 -10.89 5.73
CA THR A 33 -7.32 -9.47 5.93
C THR A 33 -6.26 -8.80 6.81
N VAL A 34 -5.81 -9.48 7.87
CA VAL A 34 -4.68 -9.04 8.71
C VAL A 34 -3.40 -8.95 7.87
N ASN A 35 -3.09 -10.00 7.10
CA ASN A 35 -1.90 -10.03 6.25
C ASN A 35 -1.92 -8.90 5.20
N LEU A 36 -3.07 -8.68 4.55
CA LEU A 36 -3.26 -7.59 3.60
C LEU A 36 -3.03 -6.22 4.26
N THR A 37 -3.63 -5.99 5.43
CA THR A 37 -3.49 -4.73 6.18
C THR A 37 -2.04 -4.50 6.62
N ALA A 38 -1.34 -5.55 7.05
CA ALA A 38 0.08 -5.48 7.41
C ALA A 38 0.95 -5.12 6.19
N LEU A 39 0.70 -5.70 5.01
CA LEU A 39 1.39 -5.35 3.77
C LEU A 39 1.14 -3.89 3.36
N ILE A 40 -0.10 -3.42 3.47
CA ILE A 40 -0.47 -2.02 3.20
C ILE A 40 0.29 -1.09 4.15
N GLY A 41 0.33 -1.41 5.45
CA GLY A 41 1.09 -0.65 6.45
C GLY A 41 2.59 -0.63 6.15
N ALA A 42 3.17 -1.78 5.81
CA ALA A 42 4.58 -1.92 5.50
C ALA A 42 4.98 -1.06 4.28
N ILE A 43 4.22 -1.10 3.17
CA ILE A 43 4.53 -0.26 2.00
C ILE A 43 4.28 1.21 2.29
N ASN A 44 3.26 1.56 3.07
CA ASN A 44 3.01 2.94 3.49
C ASN A 44 4.16 3.51 4.33
N ALA A 45 4.75 2.72 5.22
CA ALA A 45 5.93 3.10 5.97
C ALA A 45 7.15 3.25 5.06
N TRP A 46 7.41 2.28 4.17
CA TRP A 46 8.52 2.34 3.22
C TRP A 46 8.45 3.53 2.28
N ASN A 47 7.26 3.85 1.76
CA ASN A 47 7.05 5.03 0.90
C ASN A 47 7.40 6.32 1.64
N ARG A 48 6.97 6.45 2.91
CA ARG A 48 7.30 7.62 3.74
C ARG A 48 8.81 7.74 3.95
N LEU A 49 9.49 6.65 4.26
CA LEU A 49 10.95 6.64 4.43
C LEU A 49 11.68 7.00 3.13
N ALA A 50 11.36 6.32 2.03
CA ALA A 50 12.01 6.53 0.73
C ALA A 50 11.85 7.97 0.24
N ILE A 51 10.64 8.53 0.35
CA ILE A 51 10.35 9.90 -0.06
C ILE A 51 11.03 10.91 0.88
N ALA A 52 10.91 10.74 2.21
CA ALA A 52 11.50 11.64 3.20
C ALA A 52 13.03 11.75 3.03
N PHE A 53 13.69 10.63 2.74
CA PHE A 53 15.14 10.57 2.56
C PHE A 53 15.60 10.67 1.09
N ARG A 54 14.71 11.04 0.16
CA ARG A 54 15.02 11.23 -1.26
C ARG A 54 15.77 10.05 -1.89
N ALA A 55 15.35 8.83 -1.54
CA ALA A 55 15.94 7.61 -2.10
C ALA A 55 15.79 7.61 -3.63
N VAL A 56 16.89 7.34 -4.33
CA VAL A 56 16.92 7.30 -5.80
C VAL A 56 16.82 5.86 -6.25
N HIS A 57 15.82 5.54 -7.08
CA HIS A 57 15.74 4.22 -7.69
C HIS A 57 16.87 4.04 -8.70
N PRO A 58 17.37 2.81 -8.91
CA PRO A 58 18.35 2.56 -9.96
C PRO A 58 17.82 3.02 -11.33
N VAL A 59 18.59 3.86 -12.02
CA VAL A 59 18.31 4.25 -13.41
C VAL A 59 19.18 3.36 -14.31
N LYS A 60 18.55 2.45 -15.06
CA LYS A 60 19.26 1.71 -16.10
C LYS A 60 19.55 2.67 -17.25
N VAL A 61 20.81 3.05 -17.43
CA VAL A 61 21.24 3.79 -18.62
C VAL A 61 21.09 2.87 -19.82
N LYS A 62 20.27 3.25 -20.82
CA LYS A 62 20.26 2.55 -22.11
C LYS A 62 21.65 2.74 -22.72
N ALA A 63 22.34 1.64 -23.03
CA ALA A 63 23.59 1.71 -23.77
C ALA A 63 23.34 2.46 -25.08
N SER A 64 24.03 3.58 -25.27
CA SER A 64 24.07 4.27 -26.56
C SER A 64 24.72 3.34 -27.56
N VAL A 65 24.07 3.11 -28.69
CA VAL A 65 24.70 2.48 -29.86
C VAL A 65 25.70 3.50 -30.39
N ALA A 66 26.98 3.12 -30.43
CA ALA A 66 28.06 3.89 -31.04
C ALA A 66 28.01 3.78 -32.56
#